data_AF-A0A1F4BP86-F1
#
_entry.id   AF-A0A1F4BP86-F1
#
_cell.length_a   1.000
_cell.length_b   1.000
_cell.length_c   1.000
_cell.angle_alpha   90.00
_cell.angle_beta   90.00
_cell.angle_gamma   90.00
#
_symmetry.space_group_name_H-M   'P 1'
#
loop_
_entity.id
_entity.type
_entity.pdbx_description
1 polymer ?
#
loop_
_entity_poly.entity_id
_entity_poly.type
_entity_poly.pdbx_seq_one_letter_code
_entity_poly.pdbx_strand_id
1 'polypeptide(L)'
;MKPAASHDAIAGILHEVDDKLKSATGPQIRGKHLRSDLGLDSLDVIKFILLLEERYELKIPDADIDGRDLLQVDHLVRYLAERAPG
;
A
#
# COMPACT_ATOMS: atom_id res chain seq x y z
N MET A 1 8.41 12.50 -11.21
CA MET A 1 8.16 11.22 -11.90
C MET A 1 7.49 10.31 -10.90
N LYS A 2 6.34 9.69 -11.23
CA LYS A 2 5.64 8.80 -10.31
C LYS A 2 6.50 7.56 -10.06
N PRO A 3 6.61 7.04 -8.82
CA PRO A 3 7.33 5.80 -8.59
C PRO A 3 6.59 4.65 -9.29
N ALA A 4 7.34 3.67 -9.81
CA ALA A 4 6.75 2.46 -10.35
C ALA A 4 6.08 1.66 -9.22
N ALA A 5 4.85 1.21 -9.47
CA ALA A 5 4.12 0.36 -8.55
C ALA A 5 4.91 -0.94 -8.30
N SER A 6 5.36 -1.13 -7.07
CA SER A 6 6.20 -2.26 -6.66
C SER A 6 6.09 -2.49 -5.16
N HIS A 7 6.43 -3.70 -4.72
CA HIS A 7 6.50 -4.02 -3.29
C HIS A 7 7.49 -3.14 -2.54
N ASP A 8 8.61 -2.77 -3.14
CA ASP A 8 9.58 -1.87 -2.50
C ASP A 8 9.03 -0.45 -2.34
N ALA A 9 8.28 0.05 -3.33
CA ALA A 9 7.61 1.34 -3.21
C ALA A 9 6.56 1.32 -2.08
N ILE A 10 5.77 0.24 -1.98
CA ILE A 10 4.81 0.06 -0.88
C ILE A 10 5.52 0.00 0.47
N ALA A 11 6.61 -0.76 0.58
CA ALA A 11 7.40 -0.86 1.81
C ALA A 11 7.88 0.52 2.29
N GLY A 12 8.35 1.37 1.37
CA GLY A 12 8.76 2.73 1.70
C GLY A 12 7.62 3.59 2.29
N ILE A 13 6.38 3.42 1.82
CA ILE A 13 5.23 4.14 2.41
C ILE A 13 4.93 3.60 3.81
N LEU A 14 5.00 2.27 3.99
CA LEU A 14 4.76 1.64 5.30
C LEU A 14 5.76 2.12 6.37
N HIS A 15 6.99 2.46 5.98
CA HIS A 15 7.99 3.05 6.89
C HIS A 15 7.56 4.40 7.48
N GLU A 16 6.74 5.15 6.74
CA GLU A 16 6.22 6.47 7.15
C GLU A 16 4.94 6.35 8.01
N VAL A 17 4.30 5.19 7.96
CA VAL A 17 3.03 4.92 8.64
C VAL A 17 3.26 4.33 10.03
N ASP A 18 4.06 3.25 10.13
CA ASP A 18 4.32 2.55 11.40
C ASP A 18 5.83 2.35 11.62
N ASP A 19 6.32 2.78 12.79
CA ASP A 19 7.71 2.63 13.23
C ASP A 19 8.20 1.19 13.22
N LYS A 20 7.32 0.22 13.47
CA LYS A 20 7.64 -1.22 13.45
C LYS A 20 7.99 -1.72 12.06
N LEU A 21 7.53 -1.04 11.01
CA LEU A 21 7.71 -1.44 9.63
C LEU A 21 8.90 -0.77 8.95
N LYS A 22 9.64 0.12 9.64
CA LYS A 22 10.83 0.82 9.11
C LYS A 22 11.90 -0.08 8.48
N SER A 23 11.97 -1.35 8.86
CA SER A 23 12.91 -2.33 8.32
C SER A 23 12.28 -3.29 7.31
N ALA A 24 10.97 -3.19 7.05
CA ALA A 24 10.27 -4.04 6.11
C ALA A 24 10.77 -3.78 4.68
N THR A 25 10.96 -4.85 3.91
CA THR A 25 11.39 -4.78 2.51
C THR A 25 10.28 -5.31 1.59
N GLY A 26 10.33 -4.98 0.30
CA GLY A 26 9.37 -5.47 -0.68
C GLY A 26 9.17 -7.00 -0.63
N PRO A 27 10.23 -7.81 -0.64
CA PRO A 27 10.10 -9.27 -0.53
C PRO A 27 9.42 -9.75 0.76
N GLN A 28 9.59 -9.04 1.88
CA GLN A 28 9.01 -9.43 3.17
C GLN A 28 7.53 -9.09 3.29
N ILE A 29 7.02 -8.13 2.51
CA ILE A 29 5.61 -7.73 2.53
C ILE A 29 4.80 -8.38 1.40
N ARG A 30 5.46 -9.04 0.46
CA ARG A 30 4.81 -9.75 -0.65
C ARG A 30 3.86 -10.82 -0.14
N GLY A 31 2.64 -10.84 -0.70
CA GLY A 31 1.58 -11.77 -0.33
C GLY A 31 1.03 -11.60 1.09
N LYS A 32 1.37 -10.51 1.79
CA LYS A 32 0.86 -10.21 3.12
C LYS A 32 -0.34 -9.28 3.08
N HIS A 33 -1.20 -9.42 4.08
CA HIS A 33 -2.30 -8.53 4.34
C HIS A 33 -1.91 -7.46 5.37
N LEU A 34 -2.21 -6.19 5.09
CA LEU A 34 -1.80 -5.04 5.89
C LEU A 34 -2.23 -5.15 7.37
N ARG A 35 -3.47 -5.58 7.64
CA ARG A 35 -3.98 -5.69 9.02
C ARG A 35 -3.58 -6.99 9.71
N SER A 36 -3.87 -8.16 9.12
CA SER A 36 -3.66 -9.45 9.78
C SER A 36 -2.20 -9.90 9.86
N ASP A 37 -1.36 -9.54 8.87
CA ASP A 37 0.03 -10.03 8.81
C ASP A 37 1.05 -8.94 9.16
N LEU A 38 0.80 -7.69 8.78
CA LEU A 38 1.69 -6.56 9.09
C LEU A 38 1.27 -5.81 10.36
N GLY A 39 0.06 -6.05 10.87
CA GLY A 39 -0.40 -5.51 12.15
C GLY A 39 -0.77 -4.03 12.11
N LEU A 40 -1.03 -3.45 10.93
CA LEU A 40 -1.53 -2.07 10.84
C LEU A 40 -2.90 -1.96 11.52
N ASP A 41 -3.06 -0.93 12.34
CA ASP A 41 -4.35 -0.59 12.89
C ASP A 41 -5.22 0.17 11.88
N SER A 42 -6.46 0.51 12.27
CA SER A 42 -7.39 1.21 11.38
C SER A 42 -6.93 2.62 10.99
N LEU A 43 -6.23 3.33 11.88
CA LEU A 43 -5.74 4.68 11.61
C LEU A 43 -4.52 4.64 10.69
N ASP A 44 -3.64 3.66 10.90
CA ASP A 44 -2.49 3.40 10.04
C ASP A 44 -2.92 3.08 8.61
N VAL A 45 -3.94 2.24 8.44
CA VAL A 45 -4.50 1.93 7.12
C VAL A 45 -5.04 3.19 6.42
N ILE A 46 -5.78 4.04 7.13
CA ILE A 46 -6.29 5.29 6.55
C ILE A 46 -5.13 6.21 6.11
N LYS A 47 -4.13 6.39 6.99
CA LYS A 47 -2.94 7.19 6.67
C LYS A 47 -2.19 6.63 5.46
N PHE A 48 -2.02 5.31 5.41
CA PHE A 48 -1.36 4.61 4.31
C PHE A 48 -2.08 4.84 2.98
N ILE A 49 -3.41 4.71 2.93
CA ILE A 49 -4.21 4.97 1.72
C ILE A 49 -4.08 6.43 1.29
N LEU A 50 -4.12 7.39 2.22
CA LEU A 50 -3.95 8.81 1.88
C LEU A 50 -2.57 9.11 1.28
N LEU A 51 -1.49 8.56 1.86
CA LEU A 51 -0.14 8.71 1.32
C LEU A 51 0.02 8.06 -0.05
N LEU A 52 -0.64 6.93 -0.29
CA LEU A 52 -0.69 6.28 -1.61
C LEU A 52 -1.36 7.17 -2.65
N GLU A 53 -2.54 7.70 -2.34
CA GLU A 53 -3.28 8.62 -3.21
C GLU A 53 -2.44 9.83 -3.59
N GLU A 54 -1.75 10.43 -2.61
CA GLU A 54 -0.85 11.57 -2.83
C GLU A 54 0.35 11.19 -3.71
N ARG A 55 1.04 10.10 -3.38
CA ARG A 55 2.30 9.71 -4.05
C ARG A 55 2.10 9.26 -5.49
N TYR A 56 0.95 8.67 -5.80
CA TYR A 56 0.60 8.22 -7.16
C TYR A 56 -0.34 9.19 -7.89
N GLU A 57 -0.74 10.29 -7.25
CA GLU A 57 -1.70 11.28 -7.73
C GLU A 57 -2.98 10.62 -8.28
N LEU A 58 -3.60 9.77 -7.46
CA LEU A 58 -4.82 9.03 -7.79
C LEU A 58 -5.84 9.09 -6.64
N LYS A 59 -7.04 8.58 -6.91
CA LYS A 59 -8.05 8.33 -5.88
C LYS A 59 -8.43 6.87 -5.83
N ILE A 60 -8.48 6.29 -4.63
CA ILE A 60 -8.91 4.92 -4.37
C ILE A 60 -10.31 4.99 -3.76
N PRO A 61 -11.36 4.62 -4.49
CA PRO A 61 -12.70 4.55 -3.93
C PRO A 61 -12.77 3.52 -2.80
N ASP A 62 -13.47 3.82 -1.71
CA ASP A 62 -13.67 2.88 -0.59
C ASP A 62 -14.24 1.53 -1.06
N ALA A 63 -15.15 1.57 -2.04
CA ALA A 63 -15.72 0.36 -2.64
C ALA A 63 -14.68 -0.51 -3.37
N ASP A 64 -13.62 0.08 -3.91
CA ASP A 64 -12.51 -0.68 -4.50
C ASP A 64 -11.61 -1.26 -3.41
N ILE A 65 -11.46 -0.62 -2.24
CA ILE A 65 -10.66 -1.14 -1.11
C ILE A 65 -11.20 -2.50 -0.67
N ASP A 66 -12.50 -2.58 -0.41
CA ASP A 66 -13.15 -3.83 0.00
C ASP A 66 -13.40 -4.77 -1.19
N GLY A 67 -13.92 -4.23 -2.30
CA GLY A 67 -14.33 -5.02 -3.47
C GLY A 67 -13.19 -5.66 -4.25
N ARG A 68 -11.96 -5.14 -4.11
CA ARG A 68 -10.75 -5.70 -4.74
C ARG A 68 -9.72 -6.20 -3.73
N ASP A 69 -10.08 -6.24 -2.44
CA ASP A 69 -9.21 -6.70 -1.35
C ASP A 69 -7.84 -5.99 -1.39
N LEU A 70 -7.86 -4.64 -1.44
CA LEU A 70 -6.64 -3.82 -1.56
C LEU A 70 -5.81 -3.77 -0.28
N LEU A 71 -6.29 -4.40 0.80
CA LEU A 71 -5.48 -4.64 1.98
C LEU A 71 -4.51 -5.83 1.79
N GLN A 72 -4.65 -6.60 0.72
CA GLN A 72 -3.59 -7.49 0.24
C GLN A 72 -2.56 -6.71 -0.56
N VAL A 73 -1.29 -6.80 -0.16
CA VAL A 73 -0.19 -6.04 -0.78
C VAL A 73 -0.07 -6.35 -2.27
N ASP A 74 -0.24 -7.61 -2.68
CA ASP A 74 -0.12 -8.01 -4.09
C ASP A 74 -1.25 -7.42 -4.96
N HIS A 75 -2.48 -7.36 -4.42
CA HIS A 75 -3.61 -6.73 -5.11
C HIS A 75 -3.42 -5.23 -5.25
N LEU A 76 -2.90 -4.60 -4.19
CA LEU A 76 -2.60 -3.17 -4.20
C LEU A 76 -1.52 -2.81 -5.23
N VAL A 77 -0.41 -3.54 -5.28
CA VAL A 77 0.65 -3.32 -6.28
C VAL A 77 0.09 -3.44 -7.69
N ARG A 78 -0.74 -4.46 -7.95
CA ARG A 78 -1.40 -4.62 -9.24
C ARG A 78 -2.36 -3.46 -9.56
N TYR A 79 -3.19 -3.06 -8.60
CA TYR A 79 -4.14 -1.97 -8.77
C TYR A 79 -3.42 -0.65 -9.13
N LEU A 80 -2.32 -0.35 -8.44
CA LEU A 80 -1.51 0.84 -8.72
C LEU A 80 -0.85 0.76 -10.11
N ALA A 81 -0.35 -0.40 -10.52
CA ALA A 81 0.23 -0.58 -11.84
C ALA A 81 -0.79 -0.36 -12.98
N GLU A 82 -2.06 -0.72 -12.75
CA GLU A 82 -3.16 -0.50 -13.71
C GLU A 82 -3.62 0.97 -13.77
N ARG A 83 -3.60 1.69 -12.64
CA ARG A 83 -4.21 3.03 -12.48
C ARG A 83 -3.22 4.18 -12.55
N ALA A 84 -1.96 3.94 -12.21
CA ALA A 84 -0.87 4.90 -12.26
C ALA A 84 0.29 4.32 -13.07
N PRO A 85 0.15 4.19 -14.41
CA PRO A 85 1.28 3.90 -15.26
C PRO A 85 2.28 5.06 -15.11
N GLY A 86 3.41 4.75 -14.48
CA GLY A 86 4.57 5.65 -14.39
C GLY A 86 5.26 5.80 -15.73
#